data_AF-A0A938AZ01-F1
#
_entry.id   AF-A0A938AZ01-F1
#
_cell.length_a   1.000
_cell.length_b   1.000
_cell.length_c   1.000
_cell.angle_alpha   90.00
_cell.angle_beta   90.00
_cell.angle_gamma   90.00
#
_symmetry.space_group_name_H-M   'P 1'
#
loop_
_entity.id
_entity.type
_entity.pdbx_description
1 polymer ?
#
loop_
_entity_poly.entity_id
_entity_poly.type
_entity_poly.pdbx_seq_one_letter_code
_entity_poly.pdbx_strand_id
1 'polypeptide(L)'
;MWNILYLSGAIVLVSYLLFQKKYKDLQLKLAFIQEKADRLDRLENDLKEKTFECIQLEIKYASSQEKINFLTKAQESSLDSFRSLSFEALEKNSQSFLELAKSTLEKYQEGAKAELEKRQLSMLEAVAPVKEALTKIDSEMKSLEKERKGDQEALKEHLRLLVDSEKHLRTETSMLVKALRTPIGRGRWGEIQLRRVVELAGMINHCDFFEQQSKDIGDVVVRPDLLIKLPGGRQVIVDAKVPLDAYLDASVTNDDELKSVRLKDHARQLRQHLSNLSKKSYWQHFQPSPELVILFLPSEAIYSAALEYDPSLLEL
;
A
#
# COMPACT_ATOMS: atom_id res chain seq x y z
N MET A 1 191.27 -56.15 24.96
CA MET A 1 190.15 -57.01 25.39
C MET A 1 189.16 -56.17 26.23
N TRP A 2 188.53 -55.13 25.65
CA TRP A 2 187.71 -54.12 26.37
C TRP A 2 186.45 -53.66 25.57
N ASN A 3 186.01 -54.40 24.54
CA ASN A 3 184.94 -53.96 23.60
C ASN A 3 183.54 -54.61 23.80
N ILE A 4 183.37 -55.47 24.81
CA ILE A 4 182.12 -56.24 25.01
C ILE A 4 181.16 -55.56 26.02
N LEU A 5 181.62 -54.62 26.85
CA LEU A 5 180.76 -53.98 27.87
C LEU A 5 179.82 -52.89 27.31
N TYR A 6 180.18 -52.20 26.23
CA TYR A 6 179.39 -51.08 25.69
C TYR A 6 178.09 -51.49 24.98
N LEU A 7 177.99 -52.74 24.49
CA LEU A 7 176.80 -53.20 23.75
C LEU A 7 175.57 -53.44 24.64
N SER A 8 175.75 -53.69 25.94
CA SER A 8 174.65 -54.03 26.85
C SER A 8 173.83 -52.81 27.30
N GLY A 9 174.48 -51.65 27.49
CA GLY A 9 173.81 -50.43 27.97
C GLY A 9 172.85 -49.80 26.96
N ALA A 10 173.12 -49.94 25.66
CA ALA A 10 172.28 -49.35 24.61
C ALA A 10 170.93 -50.05 24.46
N ILE A 11 170.86 -51.36 24.68
CA ILE A 11 169.64 -52.16 24.49
C ILE A 11 168.61 -51.86 25.59
N VAL A 12 169.05 -51.64 26.83
CA VAL A 12 168.17 -51.32 27.97
C VAL A 12 167.49 -49.96 27.78
N LEU A 13 168.24 -48.98 27.27
CA LEU A 13 167.75 -47.60 27.09
C LEU A 13 166.69 -47.51 25.97
N VAL A 14 166.88 -48.26 24.87
CA VAL A 14 165.89 -48.33 23.79
C VAL A 14 164.60 -49.05 24.22
N SER A 15 164.72 -50.11 25.02
CA SER A 15 163.54 -50.81 25.56
C SER A 15 162.71 -49.91 26.49
N TYR A 16 163.38 -49.12 27.34
CA TYR A 16 162.72 -48.17 28.24
C TYR A 16 162.00 -47.04 27.47
N LEU A 17 162.64 -46.49 26.42
CA LEU A 17 162.02 -45.48 25.56
C LEU A 17 160.80 -46.02 24.79
N LEU A 18 160.87 -47.26 24.30
CA LEU A 18 159.74 -47.91 23.64
C LEU A 18 158.59 -48.17 24.62
N PHE A 19 158.89 -48.56 25.86
CA PHE A 19 157.88 -48.76 26.90
C PHE A 19 157.17 -47.45 27.27
N GLN A 20 157.90 -46.35 27.44
CA GLN A 20 157.29 -45.03 27.69
C GLN A 20 156.38 -44.59 26.55
N LYS A 21 156.79 -44.81 25.30
CA LYS A 21 155.98 -44.43 24.12
C LYS A 21 154.67 -45.22 24.08
N LYS A 22 154.73 -46.52 24.37
CA LYS A 22 153.55 -47.39 24.45
C LYS A 22 152.62 -47.01 25.60
N TYR A 23 153.17 -46.58 26.75
CA TYR A 23 152.40 -46.13 27.91
C TYR A 23 151.62 -44.84 27.60
N LYS A 24 152.23 -43.89 26.87
CA LYS A 24 151.56 -42.65 26.42
C LYS A 24 150.43 -42.92 25.41
N ASP A 25 150.66 -43.80 24.44
CA ASP A 25 149.61 -44.20 23.48
C ASP A 25 148.43 -44.89 24.17
N LEU A 26 148.70 -45.68 25.21
CA LEU A 26 147.65 -46.37 25.98
C LEU A 26 146.81 -45.38 26.80
N GLN A 27 147.42 -44.37 27.42
CA GLN A 27 146.69 -43.31 28.11
C GLN A 27 145.83 -42.47 27.16
N LEU A 28 146.33 -42.18 25.95
CA LEU A 28 145.58 -41.43 24.95
C LEU A 28 144.32 -42.18 24.50
N LYS A 29 144.41 -43.50 24.29
CA LYS A 29 143.25 -44.34 23.93
C LYS A 29 142.24 -44.44 25.07
N LEU A 30 142.70 -44.50 26.32
CA LEU A 30 141.83 -44.55 27.50
C LEU A 30 141.02 -43.26 27.65
N ALA A 31 141.65 -42.10 27.46
CA ALA A 31 140.97 -40.80 27.47
C ALA A 31 139.92 -40.67 26.34
N PHE A 32 140.23 -41.16 25.13
CA PHE A 32 139.29 -41.14 24.01
C PHE A 32 138.06 -42.05 24.22
N ILE A 33 138.24 -43.18 24.90
CA ILE A 33 137.15 -44.09 25.25
C ILE A 33 136.26 -43.46 26.35
N GLN A 34 136.86 -42.79 27.34
CA GLN A 34 136.10 -42.06 28.37
C GLN A 34 135.27 -40.93 27.77
N GLU A 35 135.80 -40.14 26.84
CA GLU A 35 135.04 -39.07 26.19
C GLU A 35 133.85 -39.60 25.38
N LYS A 36 134.01 -40.76 24.72
CA LYS A 36 132.91 -41.41 24.00
C LYS A 36 131.84 -41.99 24.93
N ALA A 37 132.23 -42.53 26.08
CA ALA A 37 131.29 -43.00 27.09
C ALA A 37 130.45 -41.83 27.65
N ASP A 38 131.10 -40.71 27.98
CA ASP A 38 130.40 -39.51 28.46
C ASP A 38 129.45 -38.91 27.40
N ARG A 39 129.78 -39.00 26.10
CA ARG A 39 128.85 -38.59 25.03
C ARG A 39 127.65 -39.51 24.91
N LEU A 40 127.82 -40.81 25.09
CA LEU A 40 126.72 -41.79 25.03
C LEU A 40 125.74 -41.58 26.18
N ASP A 41 126.24 -41.36 27.40
CA ASP A 41 125.38 -41.10 28.57
C ASP A 41 124.56 -39.81 28.43
N ARG A 42 125.14 -38.75 27.83
CA ARG A 42 124.39 -37.51 27.54
C ARG A 42 123.26 -37.75 26.53
N LEU A 43 123.54 -38.49 25.47
CA LEU A 43 122.55 -38.78 24.42
C LEU A 43 121.42 -39.68 24.93
N GLU A 44 121.73 -40.62 25.83
CA GLU A 44 120.73 -41.48 26.46
C GLU A 44 119.78 -40.69 27.38
N ASN A 45 120.32 -39.71 28.13
CA ASN A 45 119.51 -38.83 28.97
C ASN A 45 118.59 -37.92 28.16
N ASP A 46 119.09 -37.31 27.07
CA ASP A 46 118.27 -36.47 26.18
C ASP A 46 117.14 -37.27 25.51
N LEU A 47 117.40 -38.52 25.11
CA LEU A 47 116.38 -39.42 24.56
C LEU A 47 115.30 -39.79 25.59
N LYS A 48 115.69 -40.02 26.86
CA LYS A 48 114.72 -40.27 27.94
C LYS A 48 113.85 -39.05 28.23
N GLU A 49 114.44 -37.86 28.21
CA GLU A 49 113.70 -36.61 28.44
C GLU A 49 112.70 -36.35 27.29
N LYS A 50 113.13 -36.54 26.03
CA LYS A 50 112.25 -36.36 24.87
C LYS A 50 111.13 -37.40 24.78
N THR A 51 111.39 -38.65 25.15
CA THR A 51 110.34 -39.69 25.17
C THR A 51 109.32 -39.43 26.28
N PHE A 52 109.74 -38.95 27.45
CA PHE A 52 108.84 -38.56 28.52
C PHE A 52 107.92 -37.38 28.13
N GLU A 53 108.48 -36.37 27.46
CA GLU A 53 107.72 -35.22 26.96
C GLU A 53 106.66 -35.62 25.92
N CYS A 54 106.98 -36.57 25.04
CA CYS A 54 106.04 -37.08 24.02
C CYS A 54 104.85 -37.81 24.64
N ILE A 55 105.10 -38.67 25.64
CA ILE A 55 104.05 -39.41 26.37
C ILE A 55 103.11 -38.44 27.11
N GLN A 56 103.65 -37.39 27.72
CA GLN A 56 102.85 -36.37 28.40
C GLN A 56 101.94 -35.59 27.43
N LEU A 57 102.40 -35.34 26.21
CA LEU A 57 101.61 -34.67 25.18
C LEU A 57 100.48 -35.57 24.66
N GLU A 58 100.71 -36.87 24.47
CA GLU A 58 99.66 -37.81 24.06
C GLU A 58 98.55 -37.94 25.10
N ILE A 59 98.89 -38.02 26.39
CA ILE A 59 97.90 -38.06 27.48
C ILE A 59 97.06 -36.78 27.50
N LYS A 60 97.70 -35.61 27.33
CA LYS A 60 96.99 -34.33 27.26
C LYS A 60 96.07 -34.28 26.04
N TYR A 61 96.52 -34.75 24.88
CA TYR A 61 95.74 -34.78 23.66
C TYR A 61 94.50 -35.70 23.79
N ALA A 62 94.68 -36.90 24.34
CA ALA A 62 93.59 -37.84 24.61
C ALA A 62 92.55 -37.24 25.56
N SER A 63 92.98 -36.63 26.68
CA SER A 63 92.07 -35.98 27.64
C SER A 63 91.31 -34.79 27.03
N SER A 64 91.93 -34.05 26.11
CA SER A 64 91.28 -32.95 25.40
C SER A 64 90.24 -33.46 24.41
N GLN A 65 90.50 -34.56 23.71
CA GLN A 65 89.54 -35.19 22.80
C GLN A 65 88.32 -35.73 23.55
N GLU A 66 88.51 -36.36 24.72
CA GLU A 66 87.39 -36.80 25.56
C GLU A 66 86.52 -35.63 26.00
N LYS A 67 87.13 -34.50 26.39
CA LYS A 67 86.40 -33.30 26.81
C LYS A 67 85.61 -32.67 25.65
N ILE A 68 86.18 -32.65 24.44
CA ILE A 68 85.49 -32.19 23.24
C ILE A 68 84.30 -33.10 22.95
N ASN A 69 84.49 -34.42 22.95
CA ASN A 69 83.41 -35.37 22.70
C ASN A 69 82.30 -35.28 23.74
N PHE A 70 82.64 -35.06 25.00
CA PHE A 70 81.65 -34.85 26.06
C PHE A 70 80.85 -33.56 25.84
N LEU A 71 81.50 -32.44 25.52
CA LEU A 71 80.83 -31.17 25.25
C LEU A 71 79.93 -31.24 24.01
N THR A 72 80.38 -31.90 22.94
CA THR A 72 79.57 -32.10 21.73
C THR A 72 78.33 -32.91 22.03
N LYS A 73 78.45 -34.01 22.80
CA LYS A 73 77.29 -34.81 23.22
C LYS A 73 76.33 -34.05 24.12
N ALA A 74 76.85 -33.23 25.05
CA ALA A 74 76.02 -32.40 25.91
C ALA A 74 75.26 -31.32 25.11
N GLN A 75 75.89 -30.75 24.08
CA GLN A 75 75.27 -29.79 23.18
C GLN A 75 74.20 -30.43 22.29
N GLU A 76 74.45 -31.62 21.74
CA GLU A 76 73.44 -32.39 20.98
C GLU A 76 72.22 -32.72 21.85
N SER A 77 72.44 -33.25 23.06
CA SER A 77 71.35 -33.55 23.99
C SER A 77 70.54 -32.31 24.39
N SER A 78 71.19 -31.16 24.53
CA SER A 78 70.52 -29.88 24.82
C SER A 78 69.72 -29.38 23.61
N LEU A 79 70.25 -29.52 22.39
CA LEU A 79 69.54 -29.17 21.15
C LEU A 79 68.32 -30.05 20.91
N ASP A 80 68.42 -31.34 21.20
CA ASP A 80 67.30 -32.27 21.09
C ASP A 80 66.23 -31.99 22.14
N SER A 81 66.62 -31.74 23.39
CA SER A 81 65.68 -31.35 24.45
C SER A 81 65.00 -30.02 24.14
N PHE A 82 65.72 -29.04 23.58
CA PHE A 82 65.16 -27.77 23.17
C PHE A 82 64.19 -27.92 21.99
N ARG A 83 64.53 -28.77 21.00
CA ARG A 83 63.65 -29.08 19.87
C ARG A 83 62.37 -29.76 20.33
N SER A 84 62.45 -30.75 21.23
CA SER A 84 61.27 -31.47 21.70
C SER A 84 60.35 -30.55 22.51
N LEU A 85 60.90 -29.77 23.46
CA LEU A 85 60.13 -28.84 24.28
C LEU A 85 59.52 -27.71 23.45
N SER A 86 60.26 -27.19 22.46
CA SER A 86 59.74 -26.15 21.58
C SER A 86 58.64 -26.67 20.66
N PHE A 87 58.80 -27.90 20.14
CA PHE A 87 57.76 -28.54 19.34
C PHE A 87 56.50 -28.81 20.16
N GLU A 88 56.65 -29.37 21.36
CA GLU A 88 55.52 -29.66 22.25
C GLU A 88 54.83 -28.38 22.75
N ALA A 89 55.59 -27.34 23.11
CA ALA A 89 55.04 -26.05 23.51
C ALA A 89 54.32 -25.35 22.35
N LEU A 90 54.88 -25.38 21.14
CA LEU A 90 54.27 -24.77 19.96
C LEU A 90 53.02 -25.54 19.51
N GLU A 91 53.06 -26.86 19.54
CA GLU A 91 51.93 -27.73 19.21
C GLU A 91 50.78 -27.53 20.20
N LYS A 92 51.07 -27.56 21.50
CA LYS A 92 50.07 -27.35 22.55
C LYS A 92 49.46 -25.94 22.51
N ASN A 93 50.27 -24.92 22.22
CA ASN A 93 49.79 -23.54 22.09
C ASN A 93 48.95 -23.35 20.81
N SER A 94 49.39 -23.92 19.69
CA SER A 94 48.62 -23.93 18.44
C SER A 94 47.26 -24.62 18.61
N GLN A 95 47.23 -25.80 19.25
CA GLN A 95 46.00 -26.52 19.56
C GLN A 95 45.09 -25.69 20.49
N SER A 96 45.63 -25.14 21.58
CA SER A 96 44.85 -24.31 22.52
C SER A 96 44.29 -23.06 21.82
N PHE A 97 45.07 -22.44 20.93
CA PHE A 97 44.64 -21.29 20.15
C PHE A 97 43.52 -21.65 19.17
N LEU A 98 43.64 -22.79 18.47
CA LEU A 98 42.60 -23.28 17.56
C LEU A 98 41.31 -23.62 18.31
N GLU A 99 41.41 -24.22 19.50
CA GLU A 99 40.27 -24.57 20.33
C GLU A 99 39.58 -23.31 20.87
N LEU A 100 40.35 -22.32 21.33
CA LEU A 100 39.83 -21.02 21.75
C LEU A 100 39.19 -20.26 20.57
N ALA A 101 39.86 -20.22 19.42
CA ALA A 101 39.35 -19.59 18.20
C ALA A 101 38.05 -20.25 17.74
N LYS A 102 37.97 -21.59 17.77
CA LYS A 102 36.76 -22.33 17.41
C LYS A 102 35.62 -22.04 18.39
N SER A 103 35.87 -22.09 19.71
CA SER A 103 34.84 -21.83 20.72
C SER A 103 34.33 -20.39 20.68
N THR A 104 35.20 -19.41 20.41
CA THR A 104 34.81 -18.01 20.29
C THR A 104 34.01 -17.79 19.01
N LEU A 105 34.44 -18.35 17.88
CA LEU A 105 33.72 -18.27 16.60
C LEU A 105 32.33 -18.92 16.71
N GLU A 106 32.22 -20.09 17.32
CA GLU A 106 30.94 -20.77 17.56
C GLU A 106 30.00 -19.91 18.41
N LYS A 107 30.50 -19.31 19.50
CA LYS A 107 29.72 -18.37 20.34
C LYS A 107 29.27 -17.13 19.56
N TYR A 108 30.15 -16.54 18.74
CA TYR A 108 29.78 -15.40 17.89
C TYR A 108 28.74 -15.80 16.83
N GLN A 109 28.86 -16.99 16.24
CA GLN A 109 27.95 -17.49 15.23
C GLN A 109 26.56 -17.82 15.82
N GLU A 110 26.51 -18.45 17.01
CA GLU A 110 25.26 -18.65 17.76
C GLU A 110 24.63 -17.33 18.18
N GLY A 111 25.41 -16.40 18.73
CA GLY A 111 24.93 -15.06 19.10
C GLY A 111 24.35 -14.30 17.91
N ALA A 112 25.03 -14.34 16.75
CA ALA A 112 24.57 -13.70 15.53
C ALA A 112 23.30 -14.35 14.96
N LYS A 113 23.17 -15.68 15.00
CA LYS A 113 21.94 -16.39 14.61
C LYS A 113 20.77 -16.01 15.52
N ALA A 114 20.98 -16.05 16.84
CA ALA A 114 19.96 -15.70 17.81
C ALA A 114 19.50 -14.23 17.64
N GLU A 115 20.42 -13.31 17.38
CA GLU A 115 20.07 -11.91 17.12
C GLU A 115 19.32 -11.70 15.81
N LEU A 116 19.69 -12.43 14.75
CA LEU A 116 18.96 -12.44 13.48
C LEU A 116 17.54 -12.97 13.65
N GLU A 117 17.35 -14.09 14.34
CA GLU A 117 16.02 -14.65 14.62
C GLU A 117 15.17 -13.67 15.44
N LYS A 118 15.76 -13.04 16.46
CA LYS A 118 15.08 -12.05 17.31
C LYS A 118 14.66 -10.81 16.51
N ARG A 119 15.52 -10.32 15.60
CA ARG A 119 15.15 -9.24 14.65
C ARG A 119 14.03 -9.66 13.73
N GLN A 120 14.07 -10.89 13.20
CA GLN A 120 13.05 -11.40 12.28
C GLN A 120 11.67 -11.50 12.96
N LEU A 121 11.64 -12.00 14.20
CA LEU A 121 10.44 -12.02 15.05
C LEU A 121 9.92 -10.60 15.33
N SER A 122 10.79 -9.69 15.74
CA SER A 122 10.41 -8.29 16.02
C SER A 122 9.86 -7.59 14.78
N MET A 123 10.42 -7.89 13.61
CA MET A 123 9.97 -7.34 12.33
C MET A 123 8.62 -7.90 11.90
N LEU A 124 8.39 -9.20 12.09
CA LEU A 124 7.08 -9.83 11.87
C LEU A 124 6.02 -9.25 12.83
N GLU A 125 6.37 -9.04 14.08
CA GLU A 125 5.48 -8.47 15.09
C GLU A 125 5.13 -7.01 14.79
N ALA A 126 6.09 -6.22 14.28
CA ALA A 126 5.85 -4.85 13.83
C ALA A 126 4.97 -4.77 12.57
N VAL A 127 5.04 -5.76 11.66
CA VAL A 127 4.28 -5.78 10.39
C VAL A 127 2.91 -6.45 10.53
N ALA A 128 2.73 -7.35 11.51
CA ALA A 128 1.46 -8.00 11.81
C ALA A 128 0.25 -7.03 11.89
N PRO A 129 0.29 -5.92 12.65
CA PRO A 129 -0.84 -5.00 12.73
C PRO A 129 -1.14 -4.30 11.40
N VAL A 130 -0.13 -4.09 10.53
CA VAL A 130 -0.33 -3.52 9.19
C VAL A 130 -1.08 -4.50 8.30
N LYS A 131 -0.71 -5.79 8.36
CA LYS A 131 -1.42 -6.85 7.63
C LYS A 131 -2.87 -6.95 8.09
N GLU A 132 -3.13 -6.94 9.39
CA GLU A 132 -4.48 -6.98 9.95
C GLU A 132 -5.32 -5.77 9.53
N ALA A 133 -4.75 -4.56 9.62
CA ALA A 133 -5.41 -3.34 9.17
C ALA A 133 -5.76 -3.39 7.67
N LEU A 134 -4.85 -3.85 6.82
CA LEU A 134 -5.11 -4.03 5.38
C LEU A 134 -6.21 -5.05 5.11
N THR A 135 -6.22 -6.18 5.82
CA THR A 135 -7.30 -7.17 5.67
C THR A 135 -8.66 -6.62 6.12
N LYS A 136 -8.68 -5.79 7.17
CA LYS A 136 -9.91 -5.14 7.64
C LYS A 136 -10.41 -4.13 6.62
N ILE A 137 -9.52 -3.28 6.09
CA ILE A 137 -9.86 -2.32 5.02
C ILE A 137 -10.38 -3.04 3.78
N ASP A 138 -9.74 -4.13 3.33
CA ASP A 138 -10.23 -4.90 2.17
C ASP A 138 -11.64 -5.47 2.40
N SER A 139 -11.92 -5.95 3.62
CA SER A 139 -13.24 -6.44 3.99
C SER A 139 -14.30 -5.33 4.04
N GLU A 140 -13.97 -4.17 4.63
CA GLU A 140 -14.86 -3.02 4.70
C GLU A 140 -15.12 -2.42 3.31
N MET A 141 -14.09 -2.35 2.46
CA MET A 141 -14.21 -1.88 1.08
C MET A 141 -15.11 -2.79 0.25
N LYS A 142 -15.00 -4.12 0.40
CA LYS A 142 -15.91 -5.07 -0.24
C LYS A 142 -17.35 -4.92 0.24
N SER A 143 -17.58 -4.67 1.53
CA SER A 143 -18.93 -4.38 2.03
C SER A 143 -19.49 -3.08 1.47
N LEU A 144 -18.68 -2.01 1.43
CA LEU A 144 -19.06 -0.72 0.87
C LEU A 144 -19.38 -0.82 -0.62
N GLU A 145 -18.59 -1.56 -1.41
CA GLU A 145 -18.88 -1.77 -2.82
C GLU A 145 -20.18 -2.53 -3.05
N LYS A 146 -20.50 -3.49 -2.18
CA LYS A 146 -21.75 -4.25 -2.24
C LYS A 146 -22.95 -3.36 -1.89
N GLU A 147 -22.85 -2.56 -0.83
CA GLU A 147 -23.89 -1.61 -0.42
C GLU A 147 -24.11 -0.56 -1.51
N ARG A 148 -23.02 0.02 -2.05
CA ARG A 148 -23.08 0.99 -3.15
C ARG A 148 -23.77 0.42 -4.40
N LYS A 149 -23.55 -0.85 -4.74
CA LYS A 149 -24.25 -1.50 -5.87
C LYS A 149 -25.75 -1.63 -5.57
N GLY A 150 -26.12 -2.00 -4.34
CA GLY A 150 -27.51 -2.06 -3.90
C GLY A 150 -28.22 -0.71 -3.98
N ASP A 151 -27.58 0.35 -3.49
CA ASP A 151 -28.13 1.71 -3.57
C ASP A 151 -28.32 2.18 -5.01
N GLN A 152 -27.36 1.87 -5.89
CA GLN A 152 -27.46 2.20 -7.32
C GLN A 152 -28.60 1.45 -8.01
N GLU A 153 -28.86 0.20 -7.65
CA GLU A 153 -30.00 -0.57 -8.14
C GLU A 153 -31.33 0.00 -7.62
N ALA A 154 -31.42 0.31 -6.32
CA ALA A 154 -32.59 0.93 -5.72
C ALA A 154 -32.89 2.32 -6.33
N LEU A 155 -31.87 3.12 -6.62
CA LEU A 155 -32.03 4.41 -7.28
C LEU A 155 -32.53 4.25 -8.73
N LYS A 156 -31.98 3.28 -9.48
CA LYS A 156 -32.47 2.98 -10.83
C LYS A 156 -33.94 2.57 -10.82
N GLU A 157 -34.37 1.81 -9.82
CA GLU A 157 -35.75 1.39 -9.70
C GLU A 157 -36.68 2.56 -9.35
N HIS A 158 -36.29 3.42 -8.41
CA HIS A 158 -37.03 4.65 -8.13
C HIS A 158 -37.16 5.56 -9.36
N LEU A 159 -36.09 5.71 -10.15
CA LEU A 159 -36.14 6.49 -11.40
C LEU A 159 -37.11 5.87 -12.42
N ARG A 160 -37.15 4.54 -12.54
CA ARG A 160 -38.14 3.86 -13.40
C ARG A 160 -39.56 4.12 -12.94
N LEU A 161 -39.83 3.99 -11.64
CA LEU A 161 -41.15 4.25 -11.06
C LEU A 161 -41.57 5.72 -11.29
N LEU A 162 -40.65 6.66 -11.14
CA LEU A 162 -40.92 8.08 -11.43
C LEU A 162 -41.26 8.32 -12.90
N VAL A 163 -40.50 7.73 -13.82
CA VAL A 163 -40.78 7.84 -15.27
C VAL A 163 -42.13 7.21 -15.60
N ASP A 164 -42.48 6.08 -14.99
CA ASP A 164 -43.77 5.44 -15.23
C ASP A 164 -44.94 6.23 -14.64
N SER A 165 -44.75 6.82 -13.46
CA SER A 165 -45.71 7.75 -12.85
C SER A 165 -45.91 9.00 -13.70
N GLU A 166 -44.86 9.56 -14.29
CA GLU A 166 -44.93 10.73 -15.16
C GLU A 166 -45.73 10.41 -16.43
N LYS A 167 -45.50 9.24 -17.04
CA LYS A 167 -46.31 8.75 -18.17
C LYS A 167 -47.78 8.56 -17.82
N HIS A 168 -48.08 7.98 -16.65
CA HIS A 168 -49.46 7.82 -16.18
C HIS A 168 -50.12 9.18 -15.98
N LEU A 169 -49.47 10.11 -15.28
CA LEU A 169 -49.99 11.46 -15.06
C LEU A 169 -50.25 12.20 -16.38
N ARG A 170 -49.33 12.13 -17.33
CA ARG A 170 -49.51 12.73 -18.65
C ARG A 170 -50.71 12.13 -19.40
N THR A 171 -50.90 10.82 -19.29
CA THR A 171 -52.02 10.11 -19.92
C THR A 171 -53.35 10.50 -19.28
N GLU A 172 -53.46 10.47 -17.95
CA GLU A 172 -54.65 10.89 -17.21
C GLU A 172 -54.99 12.36 -17.47
N THR A 173 -53.99 13.25 -17.46
CA THR A 173 -54.19 14.67 -17.77
C THR A 173 -54.69 14.87 -19.20
N SER A 174 -54.16 14.10 -20.16
CA SER A 174 -54.65 14.10 -21.54
C SER A 174 -56.09 13.59 -21.65
N MET A 175 -56.45 12.53 -20.90
CA MET A 175 -57.83 12.06 -20.82
C MET A 175 -58.77 13.09 -20.20
N LEU A 176 -58.34 13.79 -19.14
CA LEU A 176 -59.10 14.88 -18.51
C LEU A 176 -59.33 16.03 -19.49
N VAL A 177 -58.29 16.50 -20.17
CA VAL A 177 -58.40 17.55 -21.20
C VAL A 177 -59.33 17.10 -22.33
N LYS A 178 -59.22 15.83 -22.77
CA LYS A 178 -60.10 15.27 -23.81
C LYS A 178 -61.55 15.18 -23.34
N ALA A 179 -61.81 14.79 -22.09
CA ALA A 179 -63.14 14.76 -21.50
C ALA A 179 -63.76 16.16 -21.44
N LEU A 180 -62.98 17.18 -21.04
CA LEU A 180 -63.36 18.60 -21.07
C LEU A 180 -63.49 19.17 -22.50
N ARG A 181 -63.01 18.48 -23.54
CA ARG A 181 -63.23 18.84 -24.95
C ARG A 181 -64.46 18.15 -25.58
N THR A 182 -65.11 17.22 -24.88
CA THR A 182 -66.36 16.62 -25.40
C THR A 182 -67.59 17.44 -25.00
N PRO A 183 -68.57 17.67 -25.90
CA PRO A 183 -69.78 18.41 -25.57
C PRO A 183 -70.55 17.85 -24.36
N ILE A 184 -70.60 16.52 -24.22
CA ILE A 184 -71.29 15.82 -23.13
C ILE A 184 -70.52 15.99 -21.80
N GLY A 185 -69.19 15.82 -21.81
CA GLY A 185 -68.36 15.99 -20.63
C GLY A 185 -68.34 17.42 -20.10
N ARG A 186 -68.32 18.42 -21.00
CA ARG A 186 -68.42 19.84 -20.64
C ARG A 186 -69.74 20.19 -19.98
N GLY A 187 -70.85 19.79 -20.59
CA GLY A 187 -72.19 20.07 -20.05
C GLY A 187 -72.29 19.54 -18.62
N ARG A 188 -71.91 18.26 -18.42
CA ARG A 188 -71.95 17.62 -17.10
C ARG A 188 -71.00 18.26 -16.08
N TRP A 189 -69.81 18.70 -16.49
CA TRP A 189 -68.87 19.40 -15.60
C TRP A 189 -69.39 20.78 -15.20
N GLY A 190 -69.96 21.53 -16.14
CA GLY A 190 -70.63 22.81 -15.88
C GLY A 190 -71.81 22.67 -14.92
N GLU A 191 -72.66 21.65 -15.13
CA GLU A 191 -73.78 21.32 -14.22
C GLU A 191 -73.31 20.96 -12.82
N ILE A 192 -72.29 20.10 -12.69
CA ILE A 192 -71.74 19.71 -11.38
C ILE A 192 -71.14 20.92 -10.66
N GLN A 193 -70.43 21.79 -11.37
CA GLN A 193 -69.84 22.99 -10.81
C GLN A 193 -70.93 23.99 -10.39
N LEU A 194 -71.96 24.18 -11.21
CA LEU A 194 -73.11 25.02 -10.88
C LEU A 194 -73.82 24.53 -9.62
N ARG A 195 -74.08 23.21 -9.53
CA ARG A 195 -74.66 22.58 -8.32
C ARG A 195 -73.81 22.84 -7.07
N ARG A 196 -72.49 22.63 -7.16
CA ARG A 196 -71.58 22.87 -6.03
C ARG A 196 -71.61 24.33 -5.58
N VAL A 197 -71.68 25.28 -6.50
CA VAL A 197 -71.73 26.71 -6.17
C VAL A 197 -73.01 27.04 -5.40
N VAL A 198 -74.18 26.54 -5.83
CA VAL A 198 -75.44 26.81 -5.13
C VAL A 198 -75.53 26.09 -3.78
N GLU A 199 -75.00 24.87 -3.68
CA GLU A 199 -74.87 24.15 -2.40
C GLU A 199 -73.98 24.90 -1.42
N LEU A 200 -72.84 25.44 -1.87
CA LEU A 200 -71.95 26.26 -1.06
C LEU A 200 -72.58 27.59 -0.64
N ALA A 201 -73.49 28.14 -1.45
CA ALA A 201 -74.32 29.29 -1.10
C ALA A 201 -75.40 28.94 -0.05
N GLY A 202 -75.45 27.70 0.42
CA GLY A 202 -76.39 27.21 1.44
C GLY A 202 -77.75 26.76 0.88
N MET A 203 -77.88 26.65 -0.44
CA MET A 203 -79.13 26.21 -1.08
C MET A 203 -79.24 24.68 -1.04
N ILE A 204 -80.44 24.17 -0.80
CA ILE A 204 -80.72 22.73 -0.72
C ILE A 204 -81.41 22.26 -2.00
N ASN A 205 -80.90 21.18 -2.59
CA ASN A 205 -81.50 20.57 -3.78
C ASN A 205 -82.95 20.12 -3.49
N HIS A 206 -83.83 20.32 -4.47
CA HIS A 206 -85.28 20.06 -4.37
C HIS A 206 -86.06 20.93 -3.38
N CYS A 207 -85.40 21.83 -2.65
CA CYS A 207 -86.05 22.83 -1.81
C CYS A 207 -85.88 24.22 -2.44
N ASP A 208 -84.64 24.64 -2.58
CA ASP A 208 -84.25 25.98 -3.03
C ASP A 208 -83.89 26.01 -4.52
N PHE A 209 -83.41 24.89 -5.08
CA PHE A 209 -83.15 24.77 -6.51
C PHE A 209 -83.54 23.41 -7.08
N PHE A 210 -83.76 23.36 -8.39
CA PHE A 210 -84.14 22.18 -9.15
C PHE A 210 -83.26 22.07 -10.39
N GLU A 211 -82.61 20.92 -10.57
CA GLU A 211 -81.80 20.61 -11.74
C GLU A 211 -82.67 20.12 -12.90
N GLN A 212 -82.36 20.58 -14.11
CA GLN A 212 -82.88 20.05 -15.37
C GLN A 212 -84.41 19.83 -15.44
N GLN A 213 -85.20 20.69 -14.79
CA GLN A 213 -86.66 20.58 -14.80
C GLN A 213 -87.19 20.93 -16.20
N SER A 214 -87.60 19.91 -16.96
CA SER A 214 -88.29 20.11 -18.24
C SER A 214 -89.72 20.57 -17.98
N LYS A 215 -90.13 21.67 -18.60
CA LYS A 215 -91.51 22.09 -18.63
C LYS A 215 -92.01 21.94 -20.05
N ASP A 216 -93.04 21.12 -20.22
CA ASP A 216 -93.65 20.87 -21.52
C ASP A 216 -94.69 21.96 -21.78
N ILE A 217 -94.52 22.72 -22.86
CA ILE A 217 -95.40 23.83 -23.22
C ILE A 217 -95.65 23.75 -24.73
N GLY A 218 -96.70 23.01 -25.11
CA GLY A 218 -97.07 22.84 -26.52
C GLY A 218 -96.04 22.02 -27.30
N ASP A 219 -95.39 22.65 -28.29
CA ASP A 219 -94.47 22.01 -29.27
C ASP A 219 -92.97 22.21 -28.93
N VAL A 220 -92.65 22.95 -27.86
CA VAL A 220 -91.26 23.28 -27.49
C VAL A 220 -90.99 22.90 -26.04
N VAL A 221 -90.16 21.87 -25.85
CA VAL A 221 -89.62 21.48 -24.55
C VAL A 221 -88.44 22.40 -24.21
N VAL A 222 -88.63 23.27 -23.22
CA VAL A 222 -87.56 24.13 -22.70
C VAL A 222 -87.03 23.52 -21.41
N ARG A 223 -85.72 23.25 -21.37
CA ARG A 223 -85.03 22.63 -20.24
C ARG A 223 -83.84 23.49 -19.82
N PRO A 224 -83.99 24.35 -18.80
CA PRO A 224 -82.85 25.05 -18.21
C PRO A 224 -81.98 24.09 -17.40
N ASP A 225 -80.71 24.43 -17.20
CA ASP A 225 -79.78 23.62 -16.42
C ASP A 225 -80.13 23.67 -14.92
N LEU A 226 -80.54 24.85 -14.41
CA LEU A 226 -80.94 25.04 -13.02
C LEU A 226 -82.08 26.06 -12.89
N LEU A 227 -83.04 25.77 -12.01
CA LEU A 227 -84.09 26.69 -11.58
C LEU A 227 -83.96 26.94 -10.07
N ILE A 228 -83.76 28.19 -9.67
CA ILE A 228 -83.64 28.61 -8.27
C ILE A 228 -84.95 29.26 -7.83
N LYS A 229 -85.50 28.84 -6.68
CA LYS A 229 -86.65 29.48 -6.03
C LYS A 229 -86.15 30.54 -5.07
N LEU A 230 -86.63 31.76 -5.25
CA LEU A 230 -86.37 32.90 -4.38
C LEU A 230 -87.53 33.12 -3.39
N PRO A 231 -87.26 33.79 -2.26
CA PRO A 231 -88.30 34.26 -1.35
C PRO A 231 -89.36 35.10 -2.07
N GLY A 232 -90.62 34.88 -1.70
CA GLY A 232 -91.79 35.49 -2.38
C GLY A 232 -92.28 34.72 -3.61
N GLY A 233 -91.87 33.45 -3.77
CA GLY A 233 -92.35 32.55 -4.82
C GLY A 233 -91.75 32.80 -6.21
N ARG A 234 -90.80 33.74 -6.31
CA ARG A 234 -90.10 34.09 -7.55
C ARG A 234 -89.15 32.97 -7.97
N GLN A 235 -88.93 32.81 -9.27
CA GLN A 235 -88.05 31.80 -9.84
C GLN A 235 -86.96 32.48 -10.66
N VAL A 236 -85.72 32.01 -10.60
CA VAL A 236 -84.60 32.48 -11.42
C VAL A 236 -84.03 31.30 -12.18
N ILE A 237 -83.73 31.53 -13.45
CA ILE A 237 -83.25 30.49 -14.37
C ILE A 237 -81.77 30.72 -14.63
N VAL A 238 -80.99 29.64 -14.50
CA VAL A 238 -79.56 29.62 -14.76
C VAL A 238 -79.25 28.59 -15.85
N ASP A 239 -78.51 29.01 -16.86
CA ASP A 239 -77.98 28.18 -17.94
C ASP A 239 -76.45 28.17 -17.85
N ALA A 240 -75.81 27.00 -17.94
CA ALA A 240 -74.37 26.82 -17.77
C ALA A 240 -73.64 26.52 -19.09
N LYS A 241 -74.32 26.67 -20.25
CA LYS A 241 -73.80 26.17 -21.52
C LYS A 241 -72.88 27.15 -22.23
N VAL A 242 -71.63 27.19 -21.82
CA VAL A 242 -70.64 28.10 -22.43
C VAL A 242 -69.80 27.37 -23.50
N PRO A 243 -69.60 27.95 -24.70
CA PRO A 243 -68.62 27.45 -25.67
C PRO A 243 -67.19 27.69 -25.14
N LEU A 244 -66.44 26.60 -24.92
CA LEU A 244 -65.07 26.65 -24.35
C LEU A 244 -63.98 26.24 -25.33
N ASP A 245 -64.33 25.79 -26.53
CA ASP A 245 -63.38 25.18 -27.46
C ASP A 245 -62.27 26.17 -27.88
N ALA A 246 -62.65 27.41 -28.22
CA ALA A 246 -61.70 28.45 -28.60
C ALA A 246 -60.75 28.86 -27.45
N TYR A 247 -61.26 28.91 -26.21
CA TYR A 247 -60.44 29.17 -25.03
C TYR A 247 -59.46 28.04 -24.74
N LEU A 248 -59.92 26.78 -24.82
CA LEU A 248 -59.06 25.61 -24.63
C LEU A 248 -57.99 25.50 -25.71
N ASP A 249 -58.30 25.85 -26.96
CA ASP A 249 -57.32 25.91 -28.03
C ASP A 249 -56.29 27.01 -27.79
N ALA A 250 -56.71 28.19 -27.31
CA ALA A 250 -55.78 29.25 -26.91
C ALA A 250 -54.83 28.83 -25.78
N SER A 251 -55.31 28.04 -24.80
CA SER A 251 -54.50 27.60 -23.66
C SER A 251 -53.42 26.57 -23.99
N VAL A 252 -53.59 25.81 -25.09
CA VAL A 252 -52.66 24.74 -25.50
C VAL A 252 -51.76 25.21 -26.66
N THR A 253 -52.02 26.38 -27.22
CA THR A 253 -51.25 26.96 -28.31
C THR A 253 -49.99 27.65 -27.79
N ASN A 254 -48.84 27.37 -28.41
CA ASN A 254 -47.53 27.97 -28.07
C ASN A 254 -47.17 29.20 -28.92
N ASP A 255 -48.00 29.55 -29.90
CA ASP A 255 -47.85 30.70 -30.78
C ASP A 255 -48.75 31.84 -30.29
N ASP A 256 -48.12 32.97 -29.91
CA ASP A 256 -48.82 34.14 -29.37
C ASP A 256 -49.79 34.79 -30.37
N GLU A 257 -49.48 34.76 -31.67
CA GLU A 257 -50.36 35.31 -32.71
C GLU A 257 -51.63 34.45 -32.84
N LEU A 258 -51.44 33.13 -32.93
CA LEU A 258 -52.55 32.18 -33.02
C LEU A 258 -53.37 32.17 -31.72
N LYS A 259 -52.74 32.31 -30.55
CA LYS A 259 -53.42 32.44 -29.25
C LYS A 259 -54.34 33.66 -29.23
N SER A 260 -53.87 34.82 -29.68
CA SER A 260 -54.68 36.05 -29.79
C SER A 260 -55.90 35.87 -30.69
N VAL A 261 -55.75 35.20 -31.83
CA VAL A 261 -56.86 34.88 -32.74
C VAL A 261 -57.90 33.99 -32.04
N ARG A 262 -57.48 32.96 -31.32
CA ARG A 262 -58.37 32.04 -30.61
C ARG A 262 -59.11 32.70 -29.44
N LEU A 263 -58.48 33.64 -28.73
CA LEU A 263 -59.14 34.41 -27.67
C LEU A 263 -60.17 35.40 -28.22
N LYS A 264 -59.93 36.02 -29.39
CA LYS A 264 -60.95 36.79 -30.10
C LYS A 264 -62.14 35.93 -30.53
N ASP A 265 -61.87 34.73 -31.02
CA ASP A 265 -62.92 33.77 -31.36
C ASP A 265 -63.75 33.37 -30.14
N HIS A 266 -63.11 33.14 -28.99
CA HIS A 266 -63.78 32.87 -27.71
C HIS A 266 -64.72 34.01 -27.31
N ALA A 267 -64.24 35.25 -27.30
CA ALA A 267 -65.06 36.43 -26.98
C ALA A 267 -66.29 36.55 -27.90
N ARG A 268 -66.10 36.36 -29.21
CA ARG A 268 -67.19 36.35 -30.21
C ARG A 268 -68.21 35.24 -29.95
N GLN A 269 -67.76 34.03 -29.64
CA GLN A 269 -68.65 32.89 -29.34
C GLN A 269 -69.46 33.14 -28.07
N LEU A 270 -68.85 33.74 -27.04
CA LEU A 270 -69.53 34.11 -25.81
C LEU A 270 -70.61 35.17 -26.04
N ARG A 271 -70.30 36.24 -26.80
CA ARG A 271 -71.29 37.25 -27.22
C ARG A 271 -72.48 36.63 -27.95
N GLN A 272 -72.21 35.79 -28.94
CA GLN A 272 -73.27 35.13 -29.70
C GLN A 272 -74.14 34.26 -28.79
N HIS A 273 -73.53 33.58 -27.82
CA HIS A 273 -74.26 32.78 -26.85
C HIS A 273 -75.15 33.64 -25.95
N LEU A 274 -74.64 34.76 -25.41
CA LEU A 274 -75.43 35.72 -24.63
C LEU A 274 -76.62 36.27 -25.44
N SER A 275 -76.40 36.68 -26.69
CA SER A 275 -77.47 37.14 -27.58
C SER A 275 -78.52 36.06 -27.90
N ASN A 276 -78.09 34.80 -28.00
CA ASN A 276 -79.01 33.68 -28.18
C ASN A 276 -79.80 33.38 -26.90
N LEU A 277 -79.15 33.49 -25.73
CA LEU A 277 -79.77 33.26 -24.43
C LEU A 277 -80.84 34.32 -24.12
N SER A 278 -80.55 35.59 -24.42
CA SER A 278 -81.53 36.66 -24.27
C SER A 278 -82.75 36.47 -25.16
N LYS A 279 -82.61 35.89 -26.37
CA LYS A 279 -83.75 35.59 -27.24
C LYS A 279 -84.63 34.45 -26.74
N LYS A 280 -84.09 33.50 -25.97
CA LYS A 280 -84.80 32.28 -25.55
C LYS A 280 -85.94 32.52 -24.55
N SER A 281 -86.14 33.76 -24.07
CA SER A 281 -87.36 34.21 -23.38
C SER A 281 -87.87 33.27 -22.29
N TYR A 282 -86.98 32.65 -21.51
CA TYR A 282 -87.35 31.66 -20.48
C TYR A 282 -88.38 32.21 -19.47
N TRP A 283 -88.36 33.51 -19.21
CA TRP A 283 -89.31 34.21 -18.35
C TRP A 283 -90.77 34.15 -18.84
N GLN A 284 -91.03 33.92 -20.12
CA GLN A 284 -92.39 33.73 -20.65
C GLN A 284 -93.01 32.40 -20.20
N HIS A 285 -92.17 31.43 -19.83
CA HIS A 285 -92.56 30.04 -19.61
C HIS A 285 -92.54 29.62 -18.14
N PHE A 286 -91.77 30.31 -17.31
CA PHE A 286 -91.66 30.10 -15.87
C PHE A 286 -92.17 31.35 -15.14
N GLN A 287 -93.26 31.20 -14.40
CA GLN A 287 -93.93 32.30 -13.71
C GLN A 287 -94.14 31.91 -12.24
N PRO A 288 -93.92 32.83 -11.28
CA PRO A 288 -93.42 34.19 -11.46
C PRO A 288 -91.88 34.24 -11.58
N SER A 289 -91.35 34.69 -12.71
CA SER A 289 -89.90 34.90 -12.94
C SER A 289 -89.66 36.37 -13.30
N PRO A 290 -88.57 37.00 -12.81
CA PRO A 290 -88.12 38.25 -13.40
C PRO A 290 -87.72 38.04 -14.87
N GLU A 291 -87.71 39.11 -15.65
CA GLU A 291 -87.21 39.14 -17.05
C GLU A 291 -85.67 39.05 -17.10
N LEU A 292 -85.09 38.08 -16.40
CA LEU A 292 -83.65 37.88 -16.26
C LEU A 292 -83.32 36.39 -16.39
N VAL A 293 -82.26 36.10 -17.14
CA VAL A 293 -81.64 34.77 -17.22
C VAL A 293 -80.16 34.92 -16.86
N ILE A 294 -79.65 34.03 -16.01
CA ILE A 294 -78.25 34.05 -15.59
C ILE A 294 -77.47 33.05 -16.44
N LEU A 295 -76.42 33.52 -17.11
CA LEU A 295 -75.41 32.65 -17.70
C LEU A 295 -74.36 32.31 -16.63
N PHE A 296 -74.16 31.03 -16.36
CA PHE A 296 -73.12 30.56 -15.46
C PHE A 296 -71.83 30.24 -16.23
N LEU A 297 -70.73 30.86 -15.80
CA LEU A 297 -69.38 30.59 -16.28
C LEU A 297 -68.60 29.85 -15.18
N PRO A 298 -68.08 28.63 -15.44
CA PRO A 298 -67.48 27.80 -14.41
C PRO A 298 -66.09 28.25 -13.94
N SER A 299 -65.49 29.26 -14.58
CA SER A 299 -64.22 29.86 -14.16
C SER A 299 -64.18 31.34 -14.54
N GLU A 300 -63.73 32.18 -13.60
CA GLU A 300 -63.48 33.61 -13.82
C GLU A 300 -62.44 33.84 -14.92
N ALA A 301 -61.43 32.98 -15.03
CA ALA A 301 -60.39 33.11 -16.06
C ALA A 301 -60.94 33.05 -17.49
N ILE A 302 -62.04 32.30 -17.70
CA ILE A 302 -62.72 32.20 -19.00
C ILE A 302 -63.45 33.51 -19.31
N TYR A 303 -64.04 34.13 -18.28
CA TYR A 303 -64.75 35.39 -18.38
C TYR A 303 -63.79 36.56 -18.61
N SER A 304 -62.75 36.69 -17.79
CA SER A 304 -61.75 37.75 -17.90
C SER A 304 -61.04 37.72 -19.25
N ALA A 305 -60.70 36.53 -19.75
CA ALA A 305 -60.08 36.38 -21.06
C ALA A 305 -61.02 36.81 -22.22
N ALA A 306 -62.34 36.68 -22.06
CA ALA A 306 -63.28 37.21 -23.06
C ALA A 306 -63.38 38.74 -22.97
N LEU A 307 -63.42 39.31 -21.76
CA LEU A 307 -63.49 40.75 -21.52
C LEU A 307 -62.26 41.51 -22.05
N GLU A 308 -61.07 40.92 -21.95
CA GLU A 308 -59.84 41.52 -22.49
C GLU A 308 -59.94 41.82 -23.99
N TYR A 309 -60.66 40.98 -24.74
CA TYR A 309 -60.79 41.08 -26.19
C TYR A 309 -62.13 41.67 -26.65
N ASP A 310 -63.16 41.65 -25.80
CA ASP A 310 -64.44 42.30 -26.03
C ASP A 310 -65.01 42.89 -24.72
N PRO A 311 -64.58 44.11 -24.34
CA PRO A 311 -65.05 44.77 -23.11
C PRO A 311 -66.54 45.09 -23.12
N SER A 312 -67.14 45.24 -24.31
CA SER A 312 -68.57 45.59 -24.45
C SER A 312 -69.51 44.43 -24.10
N LEU A 313 -68.98 43.28 -23.66
CA LEU A 313 -69.72 42.22 -22.99
C LEU A 313 -70.28 42.62 -21.61
N LEU A 314 -69.73 43.66 -20.97
CA LEU A 314 -70.23 44.18 -19.69
C LEU A 314 -71.55 44.97 -19.82
N GLU A 315 -71.86 45.47 -21.01
CA GLU A 315 -72.97 46.38 -21.28
C GLU A 315 -74.18 45.67 -21.91
N LEU A 316 -74.13 44.34 -22.03
CA LEU A 316 -75.14 43.48 -22.68
C LEU A 316 -76.21 42.97 -21.71
#